data_AF-A0A0C2VE66-F1
#
_entry.id   AF-A0A0C2VE66-F1
#
_cell.length_a   1.000
_cell.length_b   1.000
_cell.length_c   1.000
_cell.angle_alpha   90.00
_cell.angle_beta   90.00
_cell.angle_gamma   90.00
#
_symmetry.space_group_name_H-M   'P 1'
#
loop_
_entity.id
_entity.type
_entity.pdbx_description
1 polymer ?
#
loop_
_entity_poly.entity_id
_entity_poly.type
_entity_poly.pdbx_seq_one_letter_code
_entity_poly.pdbx_strand_id
1 'polypeptide(L)'
;MLRWVATLIVAFFIVGCGGGSDSSNGSSVAYKSATIGHNGYDFSKDDNNASWENQDGYTIAWTNNGMKYSEGESWGSAVWFGVNAQDDQSKHLFMYDAGEVSLDSISSVDESKWQNIGDAEKSLQVNHVYVLKALDGYVKLKVISVNSTTEIHEVSFDAQYQYSTTTAF
;
A
#
# COMPACT_ATOMS: atom_id res chain seq x y z
N MET A 1 -12.56 68.21 -8.89
CA MET A 1 -13.12 66.92 -9.35
C MET A 1 -12.99 65.92 -8.22
N LEU A 2 -14.08 65.65 -7.51
CA LEU A 2 -14.15 64.79 -6.33
C LEU A 2 -14.35 63.35 -6.80
N ARG A 3 -13.36 62.47 -6.61
CA ARG A 3 -13.48 61.04 -6.92
C ARG A 3 -13.76 60.26 -5.65
N TRP A 4 -14.96 59.69 -5.61
CA TRP A 4 -15.45 58.77 -4.60
C TRP A 4 -14.72 57.43 -4.74
N VAL A 5 -14.21 56.88 -3.64
CA VAL A 5 -13.76 55.47 -3.57
C VAL A 5 -14.76 54.73 -2.70
N ALA A 6 -15.46 53.78 -3.32
CA ALA A 6 -16.46 52.95 -2.67
C ALA A 6 -15.80 51.96 -1.71
N THR A 7 -16.27 51.96 -0.46
CA THR A 7 -15.91 50.99 0.57
C THR A 7 -16.59 49.65 0.28
N LEU A 8 -15.80 48.60 0.03
CA LEU A 8 -16.27 47.22 -0.08
C LEU A 8 -16.42 46.64 1.34
N ILE A 9 -17.65 46.35 1.76
CA ILE A 9 -17.94 45.60 2.99
C ILE A 9 -18.09 44.13 2.61
N VAL A 10 -17.13 43.30 3.03
CA VAL A 10 -17.26 41.84 2.94
C VAL A 10 -17.91 41.35 4.23
N ALA A 11 -19.16 40.93 4.14
CA ALA A 11 -19.85 40.24 5.22
C ALA A 11 -19.44 38.76 5.21
N PHE A 12 -18.65 38.33 6.20
CA PHE A 12 -18.38 36.92 6.45
C PHE A 12 -19.55 36.36 7.27
N PHE A 13 -20.32 35.45 6.66
CA PHE A 13 -21.34 34.67 7.35
C PHE A 13 -20.66 33.65 8.27
N ILE A 14 -20.81 33.83 9.58
CA ILE A 14 -20.55 32.79 10.57
C ILE A 14 -21.76 31.85 10.52
N VAL A 15 -21.62 30.70 9.87
CA VAL A 15 -22.55 29.57 10.06
C VAL A 15 -21.99 28.73 11.20
N GLY A 16 -22.59 28.89 12.38
CA GLY A 16 -22.46 27.96 13.48
C GLY A 16 -23.59 26.92 13.46
N CYS A 17 -23.23 25.67 13.70
CA CYS A 17 -24.01 24.65 14.40
C CYS A 17 -23.00 23.52 14.69
N GLY A 18 -22.77 23.04 15.91
CA GLY A 18 -23.73 22.78 16.96
C GLY A 18 -23.99 21.27 17.00
N GLY A 19 -23.27 20.57 17.87
CA GLY A 19 -23.66 19.28 18.47
C GLY A 19 -24.19 18.16 17.58
N GLY A 20 -23.33 17.20 17.27
CA GLY A 20 -23.71 15.85 16.87
C GLY A 20 -22.68 14.88 17.39
N SER A 21 -22.83 14.44 18.64
CA SER A 21 -22.07 13.31 19.19
C SER A 21 -22.64 12.04 18.57
N ASP A 22 -22.30 11.77 17.30
CA ASP A 22 -22.51 10.46 16.73
C ASP A 22 -21.46 9.52 17.31
N SER A 23 -21.84 8.87 18.42
CA SER A 23 -21.26 7.59 18.82
C SER A 23 -21.62 6.55 17.77
N SER A 24 -20.98 6.61 16.59
CA SER A 24 -20.79 5.44 15.76
C SER A 24 -19.78 4.56 16.50
N ASN A 25 -20.29 3.60 17.25
CA ASN A 25 -19.52 2.52 17.85
C ASN A 25 -19.06 1.53 16.75
N GLY A 26 -18.41 2.06 15.71
CA GLY A 26 -17.61 1.28 14.78
C GLY A 26 -16.18 1.39 15.29
N SER A 27 -15.56 0.27 15.66
CA SER A 27 -14.10 0.22 15.76
C SER A 27 -13.56 0.73 14.43
N SER A 28 -13.15 2.00 14.35
CA SER A 28 -12.38 2.47 13.21
C SER A 28 -11.06 1.73 13.32
N VAL A 29 -10.91 0.66 12.55
CA VAL A 29 -9.64 -0.03 12.45
C VAL A 29 -8.64 0.99 11.94
N ALA A 30 -7.67 1.35 12.77
CA ALA A 30 -6.69 2.37 12.42
C ALA A 30 -5.69 1.76 11.42
N TYR A 31 -5.74 2.23 10.17
CA TYR A 31 -4.74 1.89 9.17
C TYR A 31 -3.41 2.58 9.48
N LYS A 32 -2.32 1.82 9.35
CA LYS A 32 -0.96 2.37 9.39
C LYS A 32 -0.58 2.91 8.01
N SER A 33 0.41 3.80 7.96
CA SER A 33 0.98 4.30 6.70
C SER A 33 2.48 4.10 6.73
N ALA A 34 3.04 3.61 5.63
CA ALA A 34 4.47 3.36 5.50
C ALA A 34 4.93 3.59 4.06
N THR A 35 6.21 3.97 3.92
CA THR A 35 6.96 3.87 2.68
C THR A 35 7.74 2.57 2.72
N ILE A 36 7.51 1.68 1.75
CA ILE A 36 8.18 0.39 1.63
C ILE A 36 9.21 0.50 0.50
N GLY A 37 10.46 0.13 0.79
CA GLY A 37 11.58 0.23 -0.15
C GLY A 37 12.31 -1.08 -0.41
N HIS A 38 13.43 -0.97 -1.11
CA HIS A 38 14.22 -2.12 -1.56
C HIS A 38 14.88 -2.90 -0.40
N ASN A 39 15.08 -2.24 0.74
CA ASN A 39 15.65 -2.86 1.95
C ASN A 39 14.64 -3.72 2.72
N GLY A 40 13.38 -3.73 2.29
CA GLY A 40 12.32 -4.54 2.85
C GLY A 40 11.56 -3.92 4.02
N TYR A 41 10.50 -4.62 4.43
CA TYR A 41 9.57 -4.20 5.48
C TYR A 41 9.05 -5.37 6.29
N ASP A 42 8.97 -5.21 7.61
CA ASP A 42 8.22 -6.09 8.52
C ASP A 42 6.93 -5.38 8.96
N PHE A 43 5.79 -5.83 8.45
CA PHE A 43 4.48 -5.21 8.73
C PHE A 43 3.99 -5.46 10.16
N SER A 44 4.41 -6.57 10.78
CA SER A 44 4.07 -6.91 12.16
C SER A 44 4.74 -5.95 13.15
N LYS A 45 5.97 -5.52 12.83
CA LYS A 45 6.78 -4.63 13.67
C LYS A 45 6.83 -3.18 13.24
N ASP A 46 6.32 -2.84 12.05
CA ASP A 46 6.38 -1.48 11.49
C ASP A 46 7.83 -1.04 11.25
N ASP A 47 8.64 -1.93 10.65
CA ASP A 47 10.10 -1.78 10.57
C ASP A 47 10.62 -1.84 9.13
N ASN A 48 11.22 -0.73 8.70
CA ASN A 48 11.88 -0.53 7.40
C ASN A 48 13.34 -0.99 7.35
N ASN A 49 13.89 -1.49 8.46
CA ASN A 49 15.26 -2.00 8.58
C ASN A 49 15.29 -3.41 9.16
N ALA A 50 14.19 -4.15 9.02
CA ALA A 50 14.13 -5.55 9.43
C ALA A 50 15.30 -6.30 8.77
N SER A 51 15.93 -7.21 9.52
CA SER A 51 16.93 -8.07 8.90
C SER A 51 16.29 -8.88 7.79
N TRP A 52 17.10 -9.29 6.81
CA TRP A 52 16.63 -10.01 5.64
C TRP A 52 15.72 -11.21 5.99
N GLU A 53 16.00 -11.92 7.08
CA GLU A 53 15.23 -13.08 7.54
C GLU A 53 13.86 -12.73 8.17
N ASN A 54 13.65 -11.47 8.52
CA ASN A 54 12.46 -11.00 9.24
C ASN A 54 11.57 -10.08 8.40
N GLN A 55 12.01 -9.65 7.21
CA GLN A 55 11.20 -8.82 6.33
C GLN A 55 10.13 -9.66 5.59
N ASP A 56 8.92 -9.11 5.48
CA ASP A 56 7.80 -9.72 4.76
C ASP A 56 7.91 -9.54 3.24
N GLY A 57 8.65 -8.53 2.79
CA GLY A 57 8.89 -8.26 1.39
C GLY A 57 9.64 -6.96 1.19
N TYR A 58 9.94 -6.64 -0.07
CA TYR A 58 10.71 -5.48 -0.51
C TYR A 58 10.22 -5.01 -1.88
N THR A 59 10.76 -3.91 -2.38
CA THR A 59 10.44 -3.42 -3.74
C THR A 59 11.54 -3.74 -4.72
N ILE A 60 11.17 -3.97 -5.98
CA ILE A 60 12.11 -4.14 -7.09
C ILE A 60 11.72 -3.32 -8.31
N ALA A 61 12.72 -3.00 -9.12
CA ALA A 61 12.60 -2.21 -10.34
C ALA A 61 12.51 -3.09 -11.61
N TRP A 62 12.40 -4.41 -11.45
CA TRP A 62 12.38 -5.40 -12.51
C TRP A 62 11.28 -6.44 -12.27
N THR A 63 10.96 -7.21 -13.31
CA THR A 63 10.00 -8.31 -13.20
C THR A 63 10.56 -9.47 -12.38
N ASN A 64 9.70 -10.13 -11.61
CA ASN A 64 10.10 -11.33 -10.89
C ASN A 64 10.53 -12.45 -11.86
N ASN A 65 11.55 -13.22 -11.45
CA ASN A 65 12.00 -14.48 -12.09
C ASN A 65 12.25 -14.42 -13.62
N GLY A 66 12.64 -13.26 -14.16
CA GLY A 66 12.91 -13.11 -15.59
C GLY A 66 11.65 -13.16 -16.46
N MET A 67 10.47 -12.91 -15.87
CA MET A 67 9.25 -12.70 -16.63
C MET A 67 9.36 -11.50 -17.57
N LYS A 68 8.51 -11.46 -18.60
CA LYS A 68 8.45 -10.30 -19.50
C LYS A 68 7.77 -9.14 -18.80
N TYR A 69 8.25 -7.93 -19.07
CA TYR A 69 7.55 -6.72 -18.70
C TYR A 69 6.18 -6.66 -19.39
N SER A 70 5.19 -6.08 -18.70
CA SER A 70 3.93 -5.74 -19.35
C SER A 70 4.17 -4.69 -20.44
N GLU A 71 3.21 -4.52 -21.34
CA GLU A 71 3.30 -3.48 -22.37
C GLU A 71 3.50 -2.09 -21.74
N GLY A 72 4.52 -1.37 -22.19
CA GLY A 72 4.89 -0.05 -21.66
C GLY A 72 5.81 -0.08 -20.45
N GLU A 73 6.07 -1.24 -19.85
CA GLU A 73 6.98 -1.41 -18.72
C GLU A 73 8.38 -1.85 -19.17
N SER A 74 9.34 -1.51 -18.34
CA SER A 74 10.78 -1.78 -18.48
C SER A 74 11.48 -1.56 -17.13
N TRP A 75 12.77 -1.89 -17.07
CA TRP A 75 13.59 -1.66 -15.88
C TRP A 75 13.45 -0.23 -15.34
N GLY A 76 13.03 -0.09 -14.09
CA GLY A 76 12.90 1.21 -13.40
C GLY A 76 11.70 2.06 -13.81
N SER A 77 10.85 1.60 -14.72
CA SER A 77 9.63 2.33 -15.13
C SER A 77 8.39 1.97 -14.31
N ALA A 78 8.47 0.91 -13.50
CA ALA A 78 7.42 0.49 -12.59
C ALA A 78 8.04 -0.18 -11.34
N VAL A 79 7.20 -0.48 -10.36
CA VAL A 79 7.61 -1.11 -9.10
C VAL A 79 6.86 -2.42 -8.93
N TRP A 80 7.58 -3.49 -8.61
CA TRP A 80 6.98 -4.75 -8.21
C TRP A 80 7.25 -4.98 -6.72
N PHE A 81 6.33 -5.69 -6.07
CA PHE A 81 6.57 -6.23 -4.75
C PHE A 81 7.42 -7.49 -4.90
N GLY A 82 8.63 -7.45 -4.38
CA GLY A 82 9.52 -8.57 -4.21
C GLY A 82 9.31 -9.20 -2.84
N VAL A 83 9.64 -10.47 -2.73
CA VAL A 83 9.59 -11.20 -1.46
C VAL A 83 10.84 -12.01 -1.27
N ASN A 84 11.19 -12.23 0.00
CA ASN A 84 12.34 -13.04 0.34
C ASN A 84 12.02 -14.52 0.10
N ALA A 85 12.15 -14.96 -1.15
CA ALA A 85 12.11 -16.36 -1.53
C ALA A 85 13.52 -16.96 -1.34
N GLN A 86 13.97 -17.09 -0.10
CA GLN A 86 15.18 -17.87 0.19
C GLN A 86 14.84 -19.36 0.19
N ASP A 87 15.24 -20.04 -0.89
CA ASP A 87 15.59 -21.47 -0.99
C ASP A 87 14.55 -22.53 -0.58
N ASP A 88 13.36 -22.12 -0.15
CA ASP A 88 12.29 -23.00 0.26
C ASP A 88 11.00 -22.62 -0.48
N GLN A 89 10.69 -23.38 -1.54
CA GLN A 89 9.43 -23.26 -2.27
C GLN A 89 8.20 -23.52 -1.37
N SER A 90 8.35 -24.08 -0.17
CA SER A 90 7.22 -24.14 0.79
C SER A 90 6.93 -22.80 1.49
N LYS A 91 7.79 -21.79 1.30
CA LYS A 91 7.65 -20.41 1.83
C LYS A 91 7.32 -19.39 0.74
N HIS A 92 6.68 -19.81 -0.35
CA HIS A 92 6.14 -18.86 -1.31
C HIS A 92 5.24 -17.87 -0.59
N LEU A 93 5.64 -16.60 -0.62
CA LEU A 93 4.77 -15.53 -0.16
C LEU A 93 3.77 -15.28 -1.29
N PHE A 94 2.50 -15.34 -0.91
CA PHE A 94 1.37 -15.21 -1.81
C PHE A 94 0.82 -13.80 -1.73
N MET A 95 0.43 -13.27 -2.87
CA MET A 95 -0.28 -12.00 -2.96
C MET A 95 -1.41 -12.15 -3.97
N TYR A 96 -2.47 -11.37 -3.78
CA TYR A 96 -3.39 -11.10 -4.87
C TYR A 96 -3.76 -9.62 -4.90
N ASP A 97 -4.02 -9.15 -6.11
CA ASP A 97 -4.59 -7.84 -6.39
C ASP A 97 -6.12 -7.94 -6.25
N ALA A 98 -6.68 -7.27 -5.25
CA ALA A 98 -8.12 -7.16 -5.05
C ALA A 98 -8.76 -6.07 -5.93
N GLY A 99 -7.95 -5.33 -6.70
CA GLY A 99 -8.35 -4.23 -7.57
C GLY A 99 -8.48 -2.90 -6.83
N GLU A 100 -9.07 -1.93 -7.53
CA GLU A 100 -9.37 -0.60 -7.00
C GLU A 100 -10.60 -0.65 -6.07
N VAL A 101 -10.37 -1.13 -4.84
CA VAL A 101 -11.39 -1.26 -3.79
C VAL A 101 -11.01 -0.49 -2.52
N SER A 102 -11.92 -0.39 -1.56
CA SER A 102 -11.61 0.14 -0.22
C SER A 102 -10.93 -0.92 0.64
N LEU A 103 -9.97 -0.53 1.49
CA LEU A 103 -9.39 -1.42 2.51
C LEU A 103 -10.46 -2.03 3.43
N ASP A 104 -11.54 -1.30 3.72
CA ASP A 104 -12.64 -1.76 4.57
C ASP A 104 -13.44 -2.90 3.92
N SER A 105 -13.40 -3.03 2.59
CA SER A 105 -14.13 -4.08 1.87
C SER A 105 -13.49 -5.46 2.03
N ILE A 106 -12.23 -5.51 2.49
CA ILE A 106 -11.50 -6.74 2.75
C ILE A 106 -11.56 -7.04 4.25
N SER A 107 -12.54 -7.85 4.66
CA SER A 107 -12.70 -8.31 6.05
C SER A 107 -11.95 -9.60 6.34
N SER A 108 -11.59 -10.36 5.31
CA SER A 108 -10.84 -11.61 5.46
C SER A 108 -10.03 -11.95 4.22
N VAL A 109 -9.00 -12.74 4.43
CA VAL A 109 -8.17 -13.34 3.37
C VAL A 109 -8.99 -14.37 2.58
N ASP A 110 -8.96 -14.26 1.25
CA ASP A 110 -9.47 -15.25 0.33
C ASP A 110 -8.32 -16.06 -0.27
N GLU A 111 -8.02 -17.21 0.34
CA GLU A 111 -6.87 -18.03 -0.05
C GLU A 111 -7.02 -18.67 -1.44
N SER A 112 -8.24 -18.70 -2.00
CA SER A 112 -8.47 -19.21 -3.36
C SER A 112 -7.89 -18.31 -4.46
N LYS A 113 -7.57 -17.06 -4.11
CA LYS A 113 -7.02 -16.06 -5.02
C LYS A 113 -5.50 -15.99 -5.01
N TRP A 114 -4.84 -16.77 -4.17
CA TRP A 114 -3.40 -16.71 -4.00
C TRP A 114 -2.64 -16.90 -5.31
N GLN A 115 -1.75 -15.96 -5.58
CA GLN A 115 -0.77 -16.05 -6.64
C GLN A 115 0.61 -15.99 -6.00
N ASN A 116 1.55 -16.79 -6.50
CA ASN A 116 2.94 -16.62 -6.13
C ASN A 116 3.38 -15.21 -6.54
N ILE A 117 3.96 -14.45 -5.61
CA ILE A 117 4.47 -13.11 -5.93
C ILE A 117 5.54 -13.18 -7.04
N GLY A 118 6.30 -14.28 -7.08
CA GLY A 118 7.28 -14.57 -8.12
C GLY A 118 6.70 -14.80 -9.53
N ASP A 119 5.40 -15.08 -9.63
CA ASP A 119 4.67 -15.33 -10.87
C ASP A 119 3.73 -14.16 -11.23
N ALA A 120 3.68 -13.12 -10.38
CA ALA A 120 2.91 -11.91 -10.64
C ALA A 120 3.61 -11.07 -11.72
N GLU A 121 3.09 -11.12 -12.94
CA GLU A 121 3.56 -10.30 -14.07
C GLU A 121 3.37 -8.80 -13.83
N LYS A 122 2.41 -8.43 -12.96
CA LYS A 122 1.93 -7.06 -12.83
C LYS A 122 2.70 -6.26 -11.79
N SER A 123 3.10 -5.06 -12.18
CA SER A 123 3.59 -4.04 -11.26
C SER A 123 2.48 -3.59 -10.28
N LEU A 124 2.89 -2.97 -9.18
CA LEU A 124 1.99 -2.36 -8.22
C LEU A 124 1.21 -1.21 -8.88
N GLN A 125 -0.11 -1.29 -8.78
CA GLN A 125 -1.04 -0.30 -9.33
C GLN A 125 -1.46 0.66 -8.22
N VAL A 126 -1.35 1.96 -8.48
CA VAL A 126 -1.82 2.99 -7.56
C VAL A 126 -3.33 2.86 -7.35
N ASN A 127 -3.79 3.09 -6.12
CA ASN A 127 -5.17 2.92 -5.64
C ASN A 127 -5.69 1.49 -5.54
N HIS A 128 -4.93 0.48 -5.98
CA HIS A 128 -5.31 -0.91 -5.78
C HIS A 128 -5.07 -1.36 -4.33
N VAL A 129 -5.89 -2.32 -3.89
CA VAL A 129 -5.69 -3.04 -2.64
C VAL A 129 -5.07 -4.39 -2.95
N TYR A 130 -3.99 -4.70 -2.26
CA TYR A 130 -3.33 -6.00 -2.29
C TYR A 130 -3.52 -6.68 -0.96
N VAL A 131 -3.69 -8.00 -1.00
CA VAL A 131 -3.63 -8.85 0.18
C VAL A 131 -2.43 -9.75 0.03
N LEU A 132 -1.61 -9.83 1.08
CA LEU A 132 -0.37 -10.60 1.09
C LEU A 132 -0.29 -11.50 2.31
N LYS A 133 0.34 -12.65 2.12
CA LYS A 133 0.82 -13.50 3.21
C LYS A 133 2.15 -12.93 3.69
N ALA A 134 2.21 -12.51 4.96
CA ALA A 134 3.42 -12.11 5.66
C ALA A 134 4.08 -13.34 6.32
N LEU A 135 5.33 -13.22 6.79
CA LEU A 135 6.05 -14.33 7.44
C LEU A 135 5.30 -14.87 8.67
N ASP A 136 4.70 -13.98 9.44
CA ASP A 136 4.02 -14.30 10.70
C ASP A 136 2.53 -13.90 10.72
N GLY A 137 1.96 -13.56 9.56
CA GLY A 137 0.58 -13.07 9.50
C GLY A 137 0.08 -12.84 8.08
N TYR A 138 -0.79 -11.84 7.95
CA TYR A 138 -1.41 -11.40 6.72
C TYR A 138 -1.53 -9.88 6.73
N VAL A 139 -1.44 -9.27 5.56
CA VAL A 139 -1.60 -7.82 5.42
C VAL A 139 -2.57 -7.55 4.29
N LYS A 140 -3.46 -6.58 4.50
CA LYS A 140 -4.11 -5.87 3.41
C LYS A 140 -3.49 -4.48 3.32
N LEU A 141 -3.14 -4.06 2.12
CA LEU A 141 -2.56 -2.74 1.89
C LEU A 141 -3.15 -2.09 0.65
N LYS A 142 -3.25 -0.77 0.66
CA LYS A 142 -3.62 0.06 -0.48
C LYS A 142 -2.40 0.85 -0.91
N VAL A 143 -2.05 0.76 -2.18
CA VAL A 143 -0.96 1.54 -2.77
C VAL A 143 -1.43 2.97 -2.97
N ILE A 144 -0.71 3.92 -2.38
CA ILE A 144 -1.02 5.36 -2.44
C ILE A 144 -0.19 6.04 -3.53
N SER A 145 1.09 5.72 -3.60
CA SER A 145 2.04 6.25 -4.59
C SER A 145 3.12 5.22 -4.87
N VAL A 146 3.69 5.29 -6.07
CA VAL A 146 4.86 4.50 -6.47
C VAL A 146 5.98 5.46 -6.87
N ASN A 147 7.20 5.18 -6.42
CA ASN A 147 8.41 5.85 -6.86
C ASN A 147 9.23 4.88 -7.70
N SER A 148 9.02 4.93 -9.02
CA SER A 148 9.77 4.13 -9.98
C SER A 148 11.02 4.88 -10.45
N THR A 149 12.18 4.24 -10.35
CA THR A 149 13.47 4.80 -10.76
C THR A 149 14.41 3.67 -11.15
N THR A 150 15.44 3.99 -11.94
CA THR A 150 16.51 3.04 -12.28
C THR A 150 17.47 2.79 -11.11
N GLU A 151 17.47 3.67 -10.10
CA GLU A 151 18.27 3.53 -8.88
C GLU A 151 17.60 2.54 -7.92
N ILE A 152 18.12 1.31 -7.86
CA ILE A 152 17.46 0.20 -7.15
C ILE A 152 17.16 0.50 -5.67
N HIS A 153 18.03 1.27 -5.01
CA HIS A 153 17.89 1.59 -3.58
C HIS A 153 16.86 2.69 -3.30
N GLU A 154 16.37 3.36 -4.34
CA GLU A 154 15.38 4.44 -4.24
C GLU A 154 13.97 3.99 -4.64
N VAL A 155 13.86 2.82 -5.28
CA VAL A 155 12.56 2.25 -5.68
C VAL A 155 11.72 1.98 -4.44
N SER A 156 10.50 2.50 -4.42
CA SER A 156 9.62 2.44 -3.24
C SER A 156 8.15 2.63 -3.60
N PHE A 157 7.26 2.33 -2.66
CA PHE A 157 5.86 2.74 -2.72
C PHE A 157 5.37 3.15 -1.34
N ASP A 158 4.43 4.08 -1.31
CA ASP A 158 3.71 4.43 -0.09
C ASP A 158 2.41 3.63 -0.02
N ALA A 159 2.08 3.13 1.16
CA ALA A 159 0.85 2.38 1.37
C ALA A 159 0.16 2.72 2.69
N GLN A 160 -1.16 2.55 2.68
CA GLN A 160 -1.96 2.36 3.89
C GLN A 160 -2.17 0.88 4.10
N TYR A 161 -2.04 0.37 5.32
CA TYR A 161 -2.13 -1.06 5.57
C TYR A 161 -2.73 -1.43 6.93
N GLN A 162 -3.17 -2.68 7.00
CA GLN A 162 -3.52 -3.36 8.24
C GLN A 162 -2.88 -4.75 8.26
N TYR A 163 -2.23 -5.07 9.37
CA TYR A 163 -1.68 -6.38 9.66
C TYR A 163 -2.64 -7.19 10.55
N SER A 164 -2.68 -8.50 10.36
CA SER A 164 -3.35 -9.46 11.24
C SER A 164 -2.53 -10.74 11.37
N THR A 165 -2.49 -11.30 12.58
CA THR A 165 -1.91 -12.64 12.82
C THR A 165 -2.84 -13.77 12.35
N THR A 166 -4.05 -13.44 11.89
CA THR A 166 -5.06 -14.38 11.42
C THR A 166 -5.58 -13.98 10.04
N THR A 167 -6.42 -14.80 9.43
CA THR A 167 -7.05 -14.47 8.14
C THR A 167 -8.17 -13.43 8.26
N ALA A 168 -8.55 -13.00 9.47
CA ALA A 168 -9.53 -11.94 9.69
C ALA A 168 -8.84 -10.58 9.86
N PHE A 169 -9.38 -9.54 9.22
CA PHE A 169 -8.94 -8.15 9.35
C PHE A 169 -9.94 -7.32 10.14
#